data_AF-A0A0A0B0A4-F1
#
_entry.id   AF-A0A0A0B0A4-F1
#
_cell.length_a   1.000
_cell.length_b   1.000
_cell.length_c   1.000
_cell.angle_alpha   90.00
_cell.angle_beta   90.00
_cell.angle_gamma   90.00
#
_symmetry.space_group_name_H-M   'P 1'
#
loop_
_entity.id
_entity.type
_entity.pdbx_description
1 polymer ?
#
loop_
_entity_poly.entity_id
_entity_poly.type
_entity_poly.pdbx_seq_one_letter_code
_entity_poly.pdbx_strand_id
1 'polypeptide(L)'
;QKFQSGVITVGEFLTLLQVHIPIQKPRHSHVPANCAVSTPPTPEDLLYSQYIYRPKLRIYEEDCQALSQMIDELKLYADVQDQLLVNVNKSLWEVMRTCSDEELKSFGAELNKMKSYFVKESKILAHNEKAALYSKLLQSAQEQHGKLQSRMEKLDELIKEAESCLVALEDEQVRAVFAAPFSHSFFPFLLEFKSLKAQEEDLQRVGVFLTDALHLMWLAYLCRELSDLEAENEQMLAQMKQLQEEEKSCQELLETYEVMVFFPLLFSFTEWEITEWSEQQAVFNFLYDAIELTIVFGPPLDGDDFGEDPSRQIVSLNFESLLDEEKAPPSSSLVQRLIFQFIESQGCWQEKCPTLYYLPQVLHDVSLVVSRCKILGEEIEFLERWGGKFNLLKTEVDDTKVKLLFSASAAFAKFELTLSLSADYPSASLPFTVQKQIGNIGEEEISAVLSSVPIGYHYLRRIVSLIHQNLLQAPR
;
A
#
# COMPACT_ATOMS: atom_id res chain seq x y z
N GLN A 1 50.54 20.95 11.92
CA GLN A 1 51.48 19.95 11.37
C GLN A 1 51.01 19.42 10.02
N LYS A 2 49.86 18.73 9.89
CA LYS A 2 49.34 18.21 8.60
C LYS A 2 49.31 19.24 7.45
N PHE A 3 48.87 20.46 7.76
CA PHE A 3 48.81 21.58 6.82
C PHE A 3 50.18 21.95 6.23
N GLN A 4 51.22 22.02 7.06
CA GLN A 4 52.58 22.36 6.61
C GLN A 4 53.27 21.24 5.83
N SER A 5 52.93 19.99 6.12
CA SER A 5 53.46 18.80 5.43
C SER A 5 52.72 18.45 4.13
N GLY A 6 51.65 19.18 3.77
CA GLY A 6 50.92 18.98 2.52
C GLY A 6 50.01 17.75 2.48
N VAL A 7 49.83 17.07 3.61
CA VAL A 7 48.98 15.87 3.76
C VAL A 7 47.57 16.19 4.26
N ILE A 8 47.18 17.47 4.22
CA ILE A 8 45.84 17.92 4.62
C ILE A 8 44.86 17.69 3.47
N THR A 9 43.68 17.15 3.79
CA THR A 9 42.58 17.06 2.80
C THR A 9 41.84 18.39 2.66
N VAL A 10 41.06 18.54 1.60
CA VAL A 10 40.22 19.74 1.40
C VAL A 10 39.22 19.89 2.55
N GLY A 11 38.60 18.80 3.00
CA GLY A 11 37.67 18.80 4.13
C GLY A 11 38.34 19.17 5.47
N GLU A 12 39.53 18.64 5.74
CA GLU A 12 40.33 19.01 6.92
C GLU A 12 40.74 20.48 6.88
N PHE A 13 41.09 21.01 5.70
CA PHE A 13 41.43 22.42 5.52
C PHE A 13 40.25 23.36 5.79
N LEU A 14 39.06 23.04 5.27
CA LEU A 14 37.84 23.78 5.57
C LEU A 14 37.49 23.76 7.06
N THR A 15 37.69 22.60 7.71
CA THR A 15 37.48 22.44 9.16
C THR A 15 38.48 23.29 9.96
N LEU A 16 39.75 23.33 9.56
CA LEU A 16 40.79 24.15 10.18
C LEU A 16 40.44 25.65 10.12
N LEU A 17 39.81 26.08 9.03
CA LEU A 17 39.31 27.46 8.85
C LEU A 17 37.95 27.72 9.50
N GLN A 18 37.41 26.76 10.26
CA GLN A 18 36.09 26.82 10.90
C GLN A 18 34.95 27.05 9.89
N VAL A 19 35.10 26.55 8.66
CA VAL A 19 34.08 26.58 7.61
C VAL A 19 33.27 25.30 7.72
N HIS A 20 32.30 25.28 8.64
CA HIS A 20 31.39 24.14 8.77
C HIS A 20 30.26 24.21 7.74
N ILE A 21 30.03 23.09 7.05
CA ILE A 21 28.87 22.85 6.18
C ILE A 21 27.93 21.93 6.96
N PRO A 22 26.92 22.46 7.67
CA PRO A 22 25.99 21.61 8.41
C PRO A 22 25.10 20.86 7.42
N ILE A 23 25.26 19.54 7.34
CA ILE A 23 24.27 18.66 6.71
C ILE A 23 23.11 18.54 7.70
N GLN A 24 22.03 19.27 7.47
CA GLN A 24 20.80 19.06 8.24
C GLN A 24 20.24 17.68 7.90
N LYS A 25 20.09 16.81 8.90
CA LYS A 25 19.33 15.57 8.71
C LYS A 25 17.92 15.95 8.25
N PRO A 26 17.46 15.45 7.09
CA PRO A 26 16.15 15.79 6.59
C PRO A 26 15.09 15.34 7.59
N ARG A 27 14.03 16.15 7.75
CA ARG A 27 12.80 15.68 8.36
C ARG A 27 12.16 14.78 7.32
N HIS A 28 12.05 13.48 7.60
CA HIS A 28 11.38 12.55 6.71
C HIS A 28 9.94 13.04 6.47
N SER A 29 9.62 13.33 5.20
CA SER A 29 8.25 13.53 4.77
C SER A 29 7.58 12.17 4.81
N HIS A 30 6.58 11.98 5.67
CA HIS A 30 5.74 10.79 5.60
C HIS A 30 4.85 10.93 4.35
N VAL A 31 5.15 10.16 3.31
CA VAL A 31 4.16 9.83 2.29
C VAL A 31 3.21 8.83 2.97
N PRO A 32 1.89 9.05 2.94
CA PRO A 32 0.96 8.02 3.41
C PRO A 32 1.24 6.75 2.62
N ALA A 33 1.63 5.68 3.30
CA ALA A 33 1.58 4.36 2.71
C ALA A 33 0.14 4.14 2.22
N ASN A 34 -0.03 3.74 0.96
CA ASN A 34 -1.33 3.30 0.49
C ASN A 34 -1.70 2.08 1.34
N CYS A 35 -2.55 2.29 2.34
CA CYS A 35 -3.04 1.26 3.21
C CYS A 35 -3.80 0.23 2.36
N ALA A 36 -3.26 -0.98 2.25
CA ALA A 36 -4.07 -2.17 2.02
C ALA A 36 -4.87 -2.40 3.31
N VAL A 37 -6.01 -1.71 3.42
CA VAL A 37 -6.99 -1.98 4.47
C VAL A 37 -7.60 -3.35 4.17
N SER A 38 -7.70 -4.23 5.18
CA SER A 38 -8.28 -5.58 5.08
C SER A 38 -9.80 -5.60 4.80
N THR A 39 -10.34 -4.47 4.35
CA THR A 39 -11.74 -4.26 4.00
C THR A 39 -11.76 -3.91 2.51
N PRO A 40 -12.66 -4.49 1.69
CA PRO A 40 -12.81 -4.08 0.30
C PRO A 40 -12.91 -2.54 0.23
N PRO A 41 -12.15 -1.88 -0.66
CA PRO A 41 -12.14 -0.44 -0.74
C PRO A 41 -13.57 0.05 -0.99
N THR A 42 -14.01 1.01 -0.18
CA THR A 42 -15.32 1.62 -0.39
C THR A 42 -15.34 2.36 -1.74
N PRO A 43 -16.50 2.57 -2.37
CA PRO A 43 -16.60 3.37 -3.59
C PRO A 43 -15.94 4.75 -3.44
N GLU A 44 -16.04 5.35 -2.25
CA GLU A 44 -15.36 6.59 -1.89
C GLU A 44 -13.83 6.44 -1.93
N ASP A 45 -13.29 5.36 -1.35
CA ASP A 45 -11.84 5.09 -1.37
C ASP A 45 -11.31 4.93 -2.80
N LEU A 46 -12.07 4.30 -3.69
CA LEU A 46 -11.72 4.15 -5.10
C LEU A 46 -11.68 5.50 -5.82
N LEU A 47 -12.62 6.40 -5.52
CA LEU A 47 -12.64 7.76 -6.07
C LEU A 47 -11.45 8.59 -5.56
N TYR A 48 -11.17 8.56 -4.26
CA TYR A 48 -9.99 9.23 -3.70
C TYR A 48 -8.69 8.68 -4.28
N SER A 49 -8.58 7.35 -4.40
CA SER A 49 -7.42 6.69 -5.01
C SER A 49 -7.21 7.12 -6.46
N GLN A 50 -8.26 7.08 -7.28
CA GLN A 50 -8.18 7.35 -8.71
C GLN A 50 -7.89 8.83 -9.01
N TYR A 51 -8.54 9.76 -8.31
CA TYR A 51 -8.52 11.18 -8.68
C TYR A 51 -7.60 12.04 -7.81
N ILE A 52 -7.19 11.58 -6.64
CA ILE A 52 -6.38 12.37 -5.68
C ILE A 52 -5.05 11.68 -5.40
N TYR A 53 -5.05 10.44 -4.92
CA TYR A 53 -3.81 9.81 -4.42
C TYR A 53 -2.88 9.35 -5.55
N ARG A 54 -3.35 8.56 -6.51
CA ARG A 54 -2.52 8.08 -7.62
C ARG A 54 -1.91 9.21 -8.47
N PRO A 55 -2.66 10.26 -8.86
CA PRO A 55 -2.10 11.37 -9.63
C PRO A 55 -1.04 12.15 -8.83
N LYS A 56 -1.28 12.37 -7.53
CA LYS A 56 -0.32 13.03 -6.64
C LYS A 56 0.97 12.22 -6.47
N LEU A 57 0.83 10.90 -6.36
CA LEU A 57 1.96 9.98 -6.21
C LEU A 57 2.88 10.03 -7.42
N ARG A 58 2.33 9.92 -8.65
CA ARG A 58 3.12 10.00 -9.89
C ARG A 58 3.97 11.27 -9.97
N ILE A 59 3.41 12.41 -9.59
CA ILE A 59 4.14 13.70 -9.60
C ILE A 59 5.29 13.69 -8.59
N TYR A 60 5.08 13.12 -7.40
CA TYR A 60 6.16 12.98 -6.43
C TYR A 60 7.22 11.99 -6.88
N GLU A 61 6.85 10.89 -7.54
CA GLU A 61 7.81 9.92 -8.09
C GLU A 61 8.74 10.58 -9.13
N GLU A 62 8.17 11.33 -10.08
CA GLU A 62 8.94 12.09 -11.07
C GLU A 62 9.90 13.10 -10.41
N ASP A 63 9.43 13.82 -9.39
CA ASP A 63 10.23 14.81 -8.66
C ASP A 63 11.36 14.13 -7.85
N CYS A 64 11.06 13.02 -7.18
CA CYS A 64 12.04 12.23 -6.45
C CYS A 64 13.12 11.65 -7.37
N GLN A 65 12.75 11.20 -8.59
CA GLN A 65 13.73 10.74 -9.58
C GLN A 65 14.67 11.88 -10.02
N ALA A 66 14.11 13.06 -10.32
CA ALA A 66 14.91 14.23 -10.70
C ALA A 66 15.86 14.66 -9.56
N LEU A 67 15.37 14.68 -8.32
CA LEU A 67 16.19 14.99 -7.14
C LEU A 67 17.29 13.95 -6.93
N SER A 68 16.99 12.66 -7.15
CA SER A 68 17.98 11.58 -7.01
C SER A 68 19.11 11.73 -8.03
N GLN A 69 18.79 12.05 -9.28
CA GLN A 69 19.78 12.33 -10.31
C GLN A 69 20.69 13.51 -9.93
N MET A 70 20.11 14.62 -9.45
CA MET A 70 20.89 15.77 -9.00
C MET A 70 21.77 15.43 -7.79
N ILE A 71 21.29 14.61 -6.86
CA ILE A 71 22.09 14.10 -5.74
C ILE A 71 23.28 13.28 -6.25
N ASP A 72 23.07 12.41 -7.22
CA ASP A 72 24.15 11.58 -7.78
C ASP A 72 25.20 12.42 -8.52
N GLU A 73 24.80 13.47 -9.24
CA GLU A 73 25.73 14.45 -9.80
C GLU A 73 26.53 15.18 -8.72
N LEU A 74 25.88 15.56 -7.61
CA LEU A 74 26.53 16.26 -6.49
C LEU A 74 27.49 15.36 -5.70
N LYS A 75 27.22 14.05 -5.60
CA LYS A 75 28.11 13.09 -4.94
C LYS A 75 29.51 13.07 -5.57
N LEU A 76 29.61 13.22 -6.89
CA LEU A 76 30.91 13.29 -7.59
C LEU A 76 31.80 14.44 -7.08
N TYR A 77 31.19 15.54 -6.63
CA TYR A 77 31.93 16.66 -6.05
C TYR A 77 32.22 16.48 -4.56
N ALA A 78 31.48 15.62 -3.86
CA ALA A 78 31.75 15.30 -2.46
C ALA A 78 33.09 14.59 -2.28
N ASP A 79 33.44 13.70 -3.21
CA ASP A 79 34.71 12.95 -3.21
C ASP A 79 35.96 13.86 -3.25
N VAL A 80 35.81 15.11 -3.74
CA VAL A 80 36.89 16.10 -3.75
C VAL A 80 37.30 16.52 -2.33
N GLN A 81 36.40 16.40 -1.34
CA GLN A 81 36.71 16.76 0.05
C GLN A 81 37.76 15.85 0.68
N ASP A 82 37.82 14.59 0.25
CA ASP A 82 38.76 13.59 0.76
C ASP A 82 40.11 13.64 0.03
N GLN A 83 40.21 14.40 -1.06
CA GLN A 83 41.46 14.59 -1.78
C GLN A 83 42.39 15.57 -1.05
N LEU A 84 43.70 15.38 -1.23
CA LEU A 84 44.71 16.28 -0.69
C LEU A 84 44.59 17.67 -1.32
N LEU A 85 44.65 18.71 -0.49
CA LEU A 85 44.56 20.10 -0.95
C LEU A 85 45.63 20.42 -2.00
N VAL A 86 46.83 19.86 -1.87
CA VAL A 86 47.93 20.07 -2.82
C VAL A 86 47.64 19.49 -4.21
N ASN A 87 46.82 18.44 -4.29
CA ASN A 87 46.43 17.80 -5.55
C ASN A 87 45.27 18.55 -6.21
N VAL A 88 44.36 19.11 -5.41
CA VAL A 88 43.19 19.86 -5.90
C VAL A 88 43.57 21.29 -6.28
N ASN A 89 44.37 21.96 -5.45
CA ASN A 89 44.81 23.33 -5.67
C ASN A 89 46.18 23.61 -5.03
N LYS A 90 47.23 23.26 -5.78
CA LYS A 90 48.62 23.41 -5.35
C LYS A 90 49.00 24.86 -5.02
N SER A 91 48.59 25.82 -5.85
CA SER A 91 48.94 27.23 -5.65
C SER A 91 48.32 27.80 -4.38
N LEU A 92 47.07 27.43 -4.08
CA LEU A 92 46.42 27.80 -2.83
C LEU A 92 47.17 27.22 -1.62
N TRP A 93 47.55 25.94 -1.66
CA TRP A 93 48.32 25.33 -0.58
C TRP A 93 49.68 26.02 -0.37
N GLU A 94 50.41 26.32 -1.44
CA GLU A 94 51.73 26.98 -1.39
C GLU A 94 51.67 28.37 -0.75
N VAL A 95 50.62 29.14 -1.04
CA VAL A 95 50.39 30.45 -0.40
C VAL A 95 50.01 30.25 1.06
N MET A 96 49.00 29.42 1.33
CA MET A 96 48.40 29.32 2.64
C MET A 96 49.35 28.72 3.69
N ARG A 97 50.31 27.84 3.30
CA ARG A 97 51.34 27.29 4.21
C ARG A 97 52.30 28.35 4.78
N THR A 98 52.37 29.53 4.14
CA THR A 98 53.25 30.63 4.55
C THR A 98 52.52 31.74 5.30
N CYS A 99 51.18 31.69 5.35
CA CYS A 99 50.36 32.66 6.05
C CYS A 99 50.50 32.52 7.58
N SER A 100 50.38 33.65 8.26
CA SER A 100 50.20 33.73 9.71
C SER A 100 48.82 33.25 10.16
N ASP A 101 48.65 32.98 11.45
CA ASP A 101 47.36 32.56 12.01
C ASP A 101 46.28 33.64 11.84
N GLU A 102 46.64 34.92 11.91
CA GLU A 102 45.74 36.06 11.66
C GLU A 102 45.26 36.12 10.21
N GLU A 103 46.16 35.88 9.25
CA GLU A 103 45.83 35.84 7.82
C GLU A 103 44.93 34.65 7.48
N LEU A 104 45.21 33.47 8.06
CA LEU A 104 44.37 32.29 7.92
C LEU A 104 42.97 32.51 8.50
N LYS A 105 42.86 33.16 9.67
CA LYS A 105 41.56 33.55 10.25
C LYS A 105 40.80 34.53 9.35
N SER A 106 41.49 35.52 8.78
CA SER A 106 40.87 36.48 7.85
C SER A 106 40.35 35.79 6.58
N PHE A 107 41.13 34.87 6.01
CA PHE A 107 40.72 34.07 4.86
C PHE A 107 39.52 33.16 5.18
N GLY A 108 39.52 32.51 6.35
CA GLY A 108 38.37 31.72 6.82
C GLY A 108 37.09 32.57 7.00
N ALA A 109 37.22 33.83 7.41
CA ALA A 109 36.08 34.75 7.50
C ALA A 109 35.49 35.08 6.12
N GLU A 110 36.33 35.32 5.10
CA GLU A 110 35.86 35.53 3.72
C GLU A 110 35.22 34.27 3.12
N LEU A 111 35.80 33.08 3.36
CA LEU A 111 35.17 31.82 2.95
C LEU A 111 33.79 31.62 3.62
N ASN A 112 33.64 32.00 4.88
CA ASN A 112 32.34 31.93 5.55
C ASN A 112 31.31 32.93 4.98
N LYS A 113 31.74 34.10 4.50
CA LYS A 113 30.87 35.03 3.75
C LYS A 113 30.42 34.40 2.43
N MET A 114 31.35 33.80 1.69
CA MET A 114 31.05 33.12 0.42
C MET A 114 30.12 31.91 0.63
N LYS A 115 30.37 31.09 1.66
CA LYS A 115 29.46 30.03 2.10
C LYS A 115 28.05 30.56 2.37
N SER A 116 27.94 31.68 3.09
CA SER A 116 26.65 32.28 3.42
C SER A 116 25.89 32.74 2.19
N TYR A 117 26.60 33.20 1.15
CA TYR A 117 26.01 33.53 -0.15
C TYR A 117 25.47 32.27 -0.84
N PHE A 118 26.29 31.23 -0.99
CA PHE A 118 25.85 29.98 -1.63
C PHE A 118 24.68 29.32 -0.89
N VAL A 119 24.67 29.34 0.45
CA VAL A 119 23.53 28.82 1.23
C VAL A 119 22.24 29.59 0.94
N LYS A 120 22.31 30.91 0.73
CA LYS A 120 21.13 31.70 0.34
C LYS A 120 20.68 31.36 -1.08
N GLU A 121 21.62 31.22 -2.00
CA GLU A 121 21.34 30.85 -3.38
C GLU A 121 20.70 29.45 -3.47
N SER A 122 21.26 28.44 -2.79
CA SER A 122 20.66 27.09 -2.72
C SER A 122 19.26 27.10 -2.11
N LYS A 123 18.98 27.96 -1.12
CA LYS A 123 17.62 28.12 -0.57
C LYS A 123 16.63 28.70 -1.58
N ILE A 124 17.08 29.64 -2.41
CA ILE A 124 16.26 30.23 -3.48
C ILE A 124 15.96 29.17 -4.53
N LEU A 125 16.97 28.40 -4.95
CA LEU A 125 16.79 27.29 -5.89
C LEU A 125 15.79 26.25 -5.37
N ALA A 126 15.97 25.76 -4.14
CA ALA A 126 15.05 24.81 -3.53
C ALA A 126 13.61 25.35 -3.39
N HIS A 127 13.46 26.65 -3.14
CA HIS A 127 12.14 27.29 -3.12
C HIS A 127 11.50 27.32 -4.52
N ASN A 128 12.27 27.61 -5.55
CA ASN A 128 11.79 27.63 -6.93
C ASN A 128 11.39 26.22 -7.41
N GLU A 129 12.18 25.20 -7.10
CA GLU A 129 11.86 23.79 -7.38
C GLU A 129 10.57 23.37 -6.67
N LYS A 130 10.44 23.72 -5.38
CA LYS A 130 9.21 23.48 -4.61
C LYS A 130 7.99 24.17 -5.23
N ALA A 131 8.15 25.40 -5.73
CA ALA A 131 7.08 26.11 -6.41
C ALA A 131 6.69 25.43 -7.74
N ALA A 132 7.66 24.88 -8.48
CA ALA A 132 7.41 24.10 -9.69
C ALA A 132 6.64 22.80 -9.38
N LEU A 133 7.05 22.07 -8.34
CA LEU A 133 6.34 20.88 -7.85
C LEU A 133 4.88 21.19 -7.49
N TYR A 134 4.65 22.25 -6.70
CA TYR A 134 3.29 22.66 -6.33
C TYR A 134 2.45 23.11 -7.52
N SER A 135 3.06 23.75 -8.52
CA SER A 135 2.37 24.11 -9.76
C SER A 135 1.92 22.87 -10.53
N LYS A 136 2.78 21.84 -10.64
CA LYS A 136 2.43 20.55 -11.27
C LYS A 136 1.28 19.85 -10.52
N LEU A 137 1.36 19.81 -9.19
CA LEU A 137 0.30 19.23 -8.35
C LEU A 137 -1.04 19.93 -8.54
N LEU A 138 -1.03 21.28 -8.58
CA LEU A 138 -2.23 22.06 -8.81
C LEU A 138 -2.83 21.79 -10.19
N GLN A 139 -1.99 21.78 -11.24
CA GLN A 139 -2.43 21.50 -12.60
C GLN A 139 -3.06 20.11 -12.72
N SER A 140 -2.43 19.08 -12.14
CA SER A 140 -3.00 17.73 -12.11
C SER A 140 -4.31 17.68 -11.34
N ALA A 141 -4.40 18.34 -10.18
CA ALA A 141 -5.65 18.38 -9.42
C ALA A 141 -6.80 19.03 -10.22
N GLN A 142 -6.52 20.12 -10.94
CA GLN A 142 -7.47 20.77 -11.85
C GLN A 142 -7.92 19.84 -12.98
N GLU A 143 -6.98 19.11 -13.60
CA GLU A 143 -7.28 18.16 -14.66
C GLU A 143 -8.16 16.99 -14.17
N GLN A 144 -7.83 16.42 -13.01
CA GLN A 144 -8.61 15.33 -12.41
C GLN A 144 -10.01 15.79 -11.99
N HIS A 145 -10.13 17.02 -11.47
CA HIS A 145 -11.42 17.63 -11.16
C HIS A 145 -12.29 17.78 -12.43
N GLY A 146 -11.73 18.27 -13.53
CA GLY A 146 -12.43 18.37 -14.81
C GLY A 146 -12.88 17.00 -15.36
N LYS A 147 -12.03 15.98 -15.25
CA LYS A 147 -12.38 14.59 -15.61
C LYS A 147 -13.53 14.06 -14.77
N LEU A 148 -13.52 14.30 -13.47
CA LEU A 148 -14.61 13.88 -12.57
C LEU A 148 -15.92 14.60 -12.90
N GLN A 149 -15.86 15.91 -13.10
CA GLN A 149 -17.04 16.72 -13.45
C GLN A 149 -17.70 16.24 -14.75
N SER A 150 -16.92 16.02 -15.81
CA SER A 150 -17.45 15.50 -17.08
C SER A 150 -18.07 14.10 -16.96
N ARG A 151 -17.61 13.27 -16.02
CA ARG A 151 -18.24 11.97 -15.73
C ARG A 151 -19.55 12.13 -14.96
N MET A 152 -19.61 13.07 -14.01
CA MET A 152 -20.86 13.38 -13.30
C MET A 152 -21.93 13.87 -14.28
N GLU A 153 -21.56 14.76 -15.21
CA GLU A 153 -22.47 15.26 -16.25
C GLU A 153 -23.04 14.12 -17.11
N LYS A 154 -22.21 13.15 -17.51
CA LYS A 154 -22.66 11.95 -18.24
C LYS A 154 -23.59 11.06 -17.42
N LEU A 155 -23.33 10.90 -16.12
CA LEU A 155 -24.21 10.13 -15.23
C LEU A 155 -25.58 10.82 -15.07
N ASP A 156 -25.60 12.15 -14.95
CA ASP A 156 -26.85 12.93 -14.92
C ASP A 156 -27.66 12.78 -16.22
N GLU A 157 -26.99 12.72 -17.38
CA GLU A 157 -27.65 12.44 -18.67
C GLU A 157 -28.29 11.04 -18.70
N LEU A 158 -27.55 10.02 -18.28
CA LEU A 158 -28.05 8.64 -18.22
C LEU A 158 -29.21 8.47 -17.23
N ILE A 159 -29.16 9.16 -16.08
CA ILE A 159 -30.25 9.15 -15.10
C ILE A 159 -31.51 9.76 -15.71
N LYS A 160 -31.40 10.91 -16.41
CA LYS A 160 -32.54 11.53 -17.10
C LYS A 160 -33.13 10.63 -18.17
N GLU A 161 -32.29 9.92 -18.92
CA GLU A 161 -32.74 8.95 -19.92
C GLU A 161 -33.51 7.79 -19.27
N ALA A 162 -32.97 7.23 -18.17
CA ALA A 162 -33.63 6.18 -17.41
C ALA A 162 -34.98 6.62 -16.81
N GLU A 163 -35.04 7.82 -16.24
CA GLU A 163 -36.29 8.42 -15.76
C GLU A 163 -37.31 8.60 -16.89
N SER A 164 -36.88 9.04 -18.07
CA SER A 164 -37.75 9.16 -19.25
C SER A 164 -38.28 7.79 -19.70
N CYS A 165 -37.46 6.73 -19.66
CA CYS A 165 -37.91 5.37 -19.98
C CYS A 165 -38.91 4.84 -18.94
N LEU A 166 -38.71 5.12 -17.66
CA LEU A 166 -39.65 4.75 -16.60
C LEU A 166 -41.01 5.41 -16.78
N VAL A 167 -41.04 6.72 -17.06
CA VAL A 167 -42.29 7.45 -17.34
C VAL A 167 -43.01 6.87 -18.55
N ALA A 168 -42.29 6.53 -19.63
CA ALA A 168 -42.88 5.92 -20.81
C ALA A 168 -43.49 4.53 -20.51
N LEU A 169 -42.84 3.72 -19.69
CA LEU A 169 -43.35 2.41 -19.26
C LEU A 169 -44.57 2.52 -18.35
N GLU A 170 -44.60 3.51 -17.45
CA GLU A 170 -45.75 3.80 -16.59
C GLU A 170 -46.95 4.28 -17.44
N ASP A 171 -46.72 5.14 -18.42
CA ASP A 171 -47.75 5.60 -19.36
C ASP A 171 -48.29 4.45 -20.24
N GLU A 172 -47.44 3.51 -20.67
CA GLU A 172 -47.89 2.30 -21.39
C GLU A 172 -48.70 1.34 -20.51
N GLN A 173 -48.32 1.15 -19.25
CA GLN A 173 -49.10 0.35 -18.30
C GLN A 173 -50.46 1.00 -18.01
N VAL A 174 -50.51 2.31 -17.79
CA VAL A 174 -51.76 3.06 -17.63
C VAL A 174 -52.61 2.94 -18.90
N ARG A 175 -52.02 3.10 -20.10
CA ARG A 175 -52.73 2.92 -21.36
C ARG A 175 -53.25 1.49 -21.55
N ALA A 176 -52.50 0.45 -21.16
CA ALA A 176 -52.94 -0.94 -21.23
C ALA A 176 -54.09 -1.25 -20.26
N VAL A 177 -54.11 -0.61 -19.09
CA VAL A 177 -55.18 -0.76 -18.09
C VAL A 177 -56.44 0.02 -18.47
N PHE A 178 -56.30 1.20 -19.10
CA PHE A 178 -57.43 2.00 -19.59
C PHE A 178 -57.92 1.61 -21.01
N ALA A 179 -57.11 0.90 -21.80
CA ALA A 179 -57.51 0.29 -23.07
C ALA A 179 -58.39 -0.96 -22.89
N ALA A 180 -58.58 -1.41 -21.65
CA ALA A 180 -59.60 -2.38 -21.30
C ALA A 180 -60.81 -1.72 -20.61
N PRO A 181 -61.82 -1.28 -21.39
CA PRO A 181 -63.17 -1.30 -20.90
C PRO A 181 -64.07 -2.16 -21.80
N PHE A 182 -64.91 -2.94 -21.14
CA PHE A 182 -66.10 -3.60 -21.69
C PHE A 182 -66.80 -2.76 -22.77
N SER A 183 -67.02 -3.32 -23.97
CA SER A 183 -68.34 -3.46 -24.61
C SER A 183 -68.25 -3.64 -26.13
N HIS A 184 -68.96 -4.67 -26.62
CA HIS A 184 -69.50 -4.88 -27.96
C HIS A 184 -69.42 -3.72 -28.99
N SER A 185 -68.58 -3.89 -30.02
CA SER A 185 -68.88 -3.54 -31.44
C SER A 185 -67.80 -4.17 -32.35
N PHE A 186 -68.10 -5.30 -32.99
CA PHE A 186 -68.41 -5.39 -34.43
C PHE A 186 -67.42 -4.70 -35.39
N PHE A 187 -66.66 -5.53 -36.11
CA PHE A 187 -66.46 -5.51 -37.58
C PHE A 187 -66.25 -4.13 -38.25
N PRO A 188 -65.04 -3.88 -38.80
CA PRO A 188 -64.95 -3.82 -40.27
C PRO A 188 -63.62 -4.30 -40.89
N PHE A 189 -62.85 -5.21 -40.28
CA PHE A 189 -61.61 -5.73 -40.90
C PHE A 189 -61.75 -7.11 -41.58
N LEU A 190 -62.87 -7.81 -41.35
CA LEU A 190 -63.12 -9.16 -41.90
C LEU A 190 -63.79 -9.16 -43.29
N LEU A 191 -63.96 -7.99 -43.92
CA LEU A 191 -64.55 -7.87 -45.26
C LEU A 191 -63.51 -7.84 -46.40
N GLU A 192 -62.23 -7.60 -46.10
CA GLU A 192 -61.17 -7.62 -47.13
C GLU A 192 -60.63 -9.03 -47.43
N PHE A 193 -60.89 -10.02 -46.57
CA PHE A 193 -60.42 -11.39 -46.78
C PHE A 193 -61.33 -12.24 -47.68
N LYS A 194 -62.49 -11.71 -48.11
CA LYS A 194 -63.45 -12.41 -48.98
C LYS A 194 -63.38 -12.03 -50.46
N SER A 195 -62.59 -11.03 -50.86
CA SER A 195 -62.46 -10.67 -52.29
C SER A 195 -61.31 -11.39 -53.00
N LEU A 196 -60.36 -11.97 -52.28
CA LEU A 196 -59.21 -12.69 -52.87
C LEU A 196 -59.51 -14.12 -53.30
N LYS A 197 -60.71 -14.65 -53.00
CA LYS A 197 -61.12 -16.01 -53.37
C LYS A 197 -61.80 -16.10 -54.75
N ALA A 198 -62.03 -14.98 -55.42
CA ALA A 198 -62.66 -14.92 -56.74
C ALA A 198 -61.66 -14.75 -57.90
N GLN A 199 -60.36 -14.64 -57.59
CA GLN A 199 -59.29 -14.43 -58.58
C GLN A 199 -58.29 -15.60 -58.61
N GLU A 200 -58.72 -16.80 -58.26
CA GLU A 200 -57.87 -18.01 -58.27
C GLU A 200 -58.41 -19.12 -59.19
N GLU A 201 -59.61 -18.97 -59.76
CA GLU A 201 -60.24 -20.05 -60.55
C GLU A 201 -59.86 -20.09 -62.05
N ASP A 202 -59.07 -19.14 -62.57
CA ASP A 202 -58.78 -19.08 -64.02
C ASP A 202 -57.36 -19.47 -64.47
N LEU A 203 -56.49 -19.95 -63.56
CA LEU A 203 -55.18 -20.49 -63.95
C LEU A 203 -55.05 -22.00 -63.68
N GLN A 204 -55.93 -22.75 -64.33
CA GLN A 204 -55.66 -24.13 -64.71
C GLN A 204 -54.34 -24.24 -65.53
N ARG A 205 -53.35 -25.04 -65.08
CA ARG A 205 -52.91 -26.29 -65.75
C ARG A 205 -51.50 -26.77 -65.32
N VAL A 206 -51.49 -27.80 -64.47
CA VAL A 206 -50.79 -29.11 -64.63
C VAL A 206 -49.25 -29.15 -64.85
N GLY A 207 -48.53 -28.04 -64.89
CA GLY A 207 -47.05 -28.05 -64.88
C GLY A 207 -46.41 -27.60 -63.56
N VAL A 208 -47.13 -26.82 -62.75
CA VAL A 208 -46.52 -25.96 -61.71
C VAL A 208 -46.75 -26.50 -60.28
N PHE A 209 -47.70 -27.41 -60.09
CA PHE A 209 -48.06 -27.93 -58.75
C PHE A 209 -47.00 -28.83 -58.11
N LEU A 210 -46.16 -29.48 -58.92
CA LEU A 210 -45.06 -30.32 -58.41
C LEU A 210 -43.77 -29.52 -58.19
N THR A 211 -43.57 -28.42 -58.91
CA THR A 211 -42.41 -27.54 -58.73
C THR A 211 -42.60 -26.61 -57.54
N ASP A 212 -43.78 -26.02 -57.36
CA ASP A 212 -44.01 -25.06 -56.26
C ASP A 212 -44.03 -25.74 -54.89
N ALA A 213 -44.60 -26.96 -54.79
CA ALA A 213 -44.55 -27.75 -53.55
C ALA A 213 -43.13 -28.23 -53.20
N LEU A 214 -42.33 -28.66 -54.20
CA LEU A 214 -40.92 -28.98 -53.98
C LEU A 214 -40.10 -27.75 -53.60
N HIS A 215 -40.38 -26.61 -54.24
CA HIS A 215 -39.66 -25.35 -54.01
C HIS A 215 -39.99 -24.77 -52.63
N LEU A 216 -41.24 -24.88 -52.16
CA LEU A 216 -41.64 -24.53 -50.79
C LEU A 216 -41.02 -25.47 -49.76
N MET A 217 -40.93 -26.77 -50.05
CA MET A 217 -40.26 -27.74 -49.17
C MET A 217 -38.74 -27.49 -49.10
N TRP A 218 -38.11 -27.13 -50.22
CA TRP A 218 -36.70 -26.74 -50.29
C TRP A 218 -36.42 -25.42 -49.56
N LEU A 219 -37.30 -24.42 -49.71
CA LEU A 219 -37.21 -23.16 -48.97
C LEU A 219 -37.40 -23.37 -47.47
N ALA A 220 -38.34 -24.22 -47.04
CA ALA A 220 -38.51 -24.55 -45.63
C ALA A 220 -37.29 -25.29 -45.04
N TYR A 221 -36.68 -26.18 -45.83
CA TYR A 221 -35.43 -26.85 -45.46
C TYR A 221 -34.28 -25.85 -45.31
N LEU A 222 -34.08 -24.96 -46.29
CA LEU A 222 -33.05 -23.91 -46.24
C LEU A 222 -33.27 -22.91 -45.11
N CYS A 223 -34.51 -22.48 -44.86
CA CYS A 223 -34.82 -21.57 -43.75
C CYS A 223 -34.54 -22.23 -42.40
N ARG A 224 -34.79 -23.53 -42.27
CA ARG A 224 -34.44 -24.28 -41.06
C ARG A 224 -32.94 -24.41 -40.89
N GLU A 225 -32.23 -24.74 -41.96
CA GLU A 225 -30.76 -24.84 -41.95
C GLU A 225 -30.09 -23.49 -41.64
N LEU A 226 -30.66 -22.38 -42.14
CA LEU A 226 -30.22 -21.03 -41.79
C LEU A 226 -30.50 -20.68 -40.33
N SER A 227 -31.68 -21.00 -39.79
CA SER A 227 -31.98 -20.77 -38.37
C SER A 227 -31.13 -21.63 -37.44
N ASP A 228 -30.85 -22.88 -37.81
CA ASP A 228 -29.96 -23.76 -37.05
C ASP A 228 -28.52 -23.19 -37.06
N LEU A 229 -28.06 -22.68 -38.21
CA LEU A 229 -26.75 -22.03 -38.35
C LEU A 229 -26.65 -20.70 -37.59
N GLU A 230 -27.72 -19.90 -37.58
CA GLU A 230 -27.79 -18.67 -36.78
C GLU A 230 -27.73 -18.97 -35.28
N ALA A 231 -28.44 -20.00 -34.81
CA ALA A 231 -28.38 -20.44 -33.42
C ALA A 231 -26.99 -20.94 -33.03
N GLU A 232 -26.32 -21.71 -33.89
CA GLU A 232 -24.93 -22.14 -33.68
C GLU A 232 -23.96 -20.94 -33.63
N ASN A 233 -24.17 -19.91 -34.46
CA ASN A 233 -23.34 -18.71 -34.48
C ASN A 233 -23.55 -17.85 -33.22
N GLU A 234 -24.79 -17.69 -32.75
CA GLU A 234 -25.08 -17.02 -31.47
C GLU A 234 -24.44 -17.75 -30.29
N GLN A 235 -24.49 -19.09 -30.28
CA GLN A 235 -23.83 -19.91 -29.27
C GLN A 235 -22.31 -19.74 -29.31
N MET A 236 -21.71 -19.73 -30.51
CA MET A 236 -20.28 -19.51 -30.71
C MET A 236 -19.84 -18.11 -30.27
N LEU A 237 -20.65 -17.08 -30.54
CA LEU A 237 -20.42 -15.71 -30.07
C LEU A 237 -20.48 -15.60 -28.54
N ALA A 238 -21.41 -16.31 -27.89
CA ALA A 238 -21.47 -16.38 -26.44
C ALA A 238 -20.23 -17.04 -25.84
N GLN A 239 -19.77 -18.15 -26.45
CA GLN A 239 -18.53 -18.83 -26.05
C GLN A 239 -17.28 -17.95 -26.28
N MET A 240 -17.20 -17.25 -27.41
CA MET A 240 -16.09 -16.32 -27.65
C MET A 240 -16.06 -15.17 -26.64
N LYS A 241 -17.22 -14.61 -26.27
CA LYS A 241 -17.29 -13.58 -25.23
C LYS A 241 -16.83 -14.09 -23.88
N GLN A 242 -17.25 -15.31 -23.50
CA GLN A 242 -16.80 -15.94 -22.26
C GLN A 242 -15.29 -16.15 -22.27
N LEU A 243 -14.73 -16.69 -23.36
CA LEU A 243 -13.29 -16.88 -23.51
C LEU A 243 -12.51 -15.54 -23.49
N GLN A 244 -13.09 -14.47 -24.04
CA GLN A 244 -12.50 -13.13 -23.97
C GLN A 244 -12.50 -12.54 -22.55
N GLU A 245 -13.54 -12.82 -21.77
CA GLU A 245 -13.61 -12.44 -20.35
C GLU A 245 -12.58 -13.22 -19.53
N GLU A 246 -12.44 -14.52 -19.80
CA GLU A 246 -11.42 -15.40 -19.20
C GLU A 246 -9.99 -14.98 -19.61
N GLU A 247 -9.77 -14.60 -20.88
CA GLU A 247 -8.50 -14.07 -21.38
C GLU A 247 -8.12 -12.76 -20.66
N LYS A 248 -9.06 -11.82 -20.51
CA LYS A 248 -8.84 -10.57 -19.76
C LYS A 248 -8.53 -10.85 -18.29
N SER A 249 -9.27 -11.76 -17.66
CA SER A 249 -9.01 -12.14 -16.27
C SER A 249 -7.62 -12.77 -16.11
N CYS A 250 -7.21 -13.63 -17.04
CA CYS A 250 -5.87 -14.22 -17.05
C CYS A 250 -4.77 -13.16 -17.31
N GLN A 251 -5.05 -12.20 -18.20
CA GLN A 251 -4.12 -11.12 -18.52
C GLN A 251 -3.95 -10.14 -17.35
N GLU A 252 -5.03 -9.81 -16.63
CA GLU A 252 -4.99 -9.02 -15.40
C GLU A 252 -4.20 -9.75 -14.29
N LEU A 253 -4.35 -11.07 -14.17
CA LEU A 253 -3.56 -11.91 -13.28
C LEU A 253 -2.07 -11.94 -13.67
N LEU A 254 -1.77 -12.04 -14.97
CA LEU A 254 -0.39 -12.01 -15.49
C LEU A 254 0.26 -10.64 -15.33
N GLU A 255 -0.47 -9.54 -15.56
CA GLU A 255 0.02 -8.17 -15.29
C GLU A 255 0.23 -7.95 -13.79
N THR A 256 -0.61 -8.54 -12.94
CA THR A 256 -0.41 -8.55 -11.49
C THR A 256 0.85 -9.34 -11.09
N TYR A 257 1.11 -10.47 -11.74
CA TYR A 257 2.31 -11.29 -11.51
C TYR A 257 3.58 -10.69 -12.13
N GLU A 258 3.55 -10.10 -13.32
CA GLU A 258 4.71 -9.44 -13.95
C GLU A 258 5.13 -8.18 -13.19
N VAL A 259 4.17 -7.40 -12.65
CA VAL A 259 4.46 -6.30 -11.72
C VAL A 259 5.10 -6.84 -10.43
N MET A 260 4.74 -8.05 -10.00
CA MET A 260 5.33 -8.73 -8.83
C MET A 260 6.79 -9.17 -9.05
N VAL A 261 7.15 -9.52 -10.30
CA VAL A 261 8.50 -10.01 -10.65
C VAL A 261 9.48 -8.86 -10.99
N PHE A 262 9.01 -7.74 -11.54
CA PHE A 262 9.88 -6.64 -12.00
C PHE A 262 10.18 -5.55 -10.96
N PHE A 263 9.42 -5.47 -9.86
CA PHE A 263 9.65 -4.48 -8.78
C PHE A 263 9.71 -5.11 -7.37
N PRO A 264 10.79 -5.84 -7.02
CA PRO A 264 10.94 -6.46 -5.69
C PRO A 264 10.99 -5.44 -4.52
N LEU A 265 11.37 -4.19 -4.81
CA LEU A 265 11.65 -3.17 -3.79
C LEU A 265 10.44 -2.31 -3.36
N LEU A 266 9.29 -2.41 -4.04
CA LEU A 266 8.12 -1.56 -3.75
C LEU A 266 6.89 -2.33 -3.21
N PHE A 267 6.92 -3.67 -3.22
CA PHE A 267 5.81 -4.52 -2.79
C PHE A 267 6.28 -5.77 -2.03
N SER A 268 6.97 -5.62 -0.89
CA SER A 268 7.13 -6.77 0.02
C SER A 268 5.79 -7.05 0.71
N PHE A 269 4.86 -7.71 0.01
CA PHE A 269 3.65 -8.28 0.61
C PHE A 269 3.97 -9.45 1.54
N THR A 270 5.19 -9.98 1.46
CA THR A 270 5.72 -11.00 2.36
C THR A 270 6.60 -10.33 3.42
N GLU A 271 6.33 -10.62 4.69
CA GLU A 271 7.19 -10.20 5.82
C GLU A 271 8.49 -11.03 5.88
N TRP A 272 8.72 -11.88 4.87
CA TRP A 272 9.86 -12.75 4.72
C TRP A 272 10.52 -12.66 3.34
N GLU A 273 11.81 -12.94 3.32
CA GLU A 273 12.65 -13.10 2.14
C GLU A 273 13.25 -14.52 2.12
N ILE A 274 13.36 -15.13 0.95
CA ILE A 274 14.03 -16.43 0.80
C ILE A 274 15.52 -16.15 0.60
N THR A 275 16.35 -16.66 1.51
CA THR A 275 17.81 -16.51 1.45
C THR A 275 18.50 -17.74 0.87
N GLU A 276 17.90 -18.91 1.05
CA GLU A 276 18.39 -20.16 0.49
C GLU A 276 17.24 -21.06 0.05
N TRP A 277 17.36 -21.65 -1.13
CA TRP A 277 16.50 -22.74 -1.59
C TRP A 277 17.35 -23.82 -2.25
N SER A 278 17.29 -25.02 -1.70
CA SER A 278 18.05 -26.18 -2.17
C SER A 278 17.18 -27.43 -2.16
N GLU A 279 17.70 -28.53 -2.74
CA GLU A 279 17.04 -29.83 -2.62
C GLU A 279 16.89 -30.28 -1.16
N GLN A 280 17.76 -29.88 -0.24
CA GLN A 280 17.76 -30.40 1.13
C GLN A 280 17.07 -29.48 2.14
N GLN A 281 17.08 -28.17 1.88
CA GLN A 281 16.58 -27.18 2.81
C GLN A 281 16.15 -25.88 2.11
N ALA A 282 15.30 -25.12 2.79
CA ALA A 282 14.99 -23.73 2.47
C ALA A 282 15.12 -22.86 3.72
N VAL A 283 15.60 -21.64 3.53
CA VAL A 283 15.82 -20.65 4.59
C VAL A 283 15.06 -19.37 4.26
N PHE A 284 14.27 -18.93 5.24
CA PHE A 284 13.44 -17.73 5.16
C PHE A 284 13.83 -16.76 6.27
N ASN A 285 14.05 -15.50 5.92
CA ASN A 285 14.36 -14.45 6.88
C ASN A 285 13.17 -13.54 7.10
N PHE A 286 12.86 -13.21 8.35
CA PHE A 286 11.82 -12.25 8.75
C PHE A 286 12.45 -11.06 9.49
N LEU A 287 11.74 -9.93 9.52
CA LEU A 287 12.14 -8.74 10.28
C LEU A 287 13.55 -8.21 9.95
N TYR A 288 13.85 -8.03 8.66
CA TYR A 288 15.15 -7.52 8.21
C TYR A 288 16.32 -8.39 8.75
N ASP A 289 16.24 -9.69 8.50
CA ASP A 289 17.23 -10.70 8.92
C ASP A 289 17.38 -10.92 10.44
N ALA A 290 16.43 -10.43 11.25
CA ALA A 290 16.48 -10.62 12.70
C ALA A 290 15.95 -12.00 13.16
N ILE A 291 15.16 -12.68 12.32
CA ILE A 291 14.61 -14.00 12.60
C ILE A 291 14.82 -14.87 11.37
N GLU A 292 15.44 -16.03 11.56
CA GLU A 292 15.66 -17.02 10.51
C GLU A 292 14.73 -18.22 10.73
N LEU A 293 14.12 -18.71 9.66
CA LEU A 293 13.32 -19.93 9.60
C LEU A 293 14.01 -20.91 8.66
N THR A 294 14.51 -22.00 9.23
CA THR A 294 15.17 -23.10 8.50
C THR A 294 14.21 -24.26 8.36
N ILE A 295 14.01 -24.71 7.13
CA ILE A 295 13.14 -25.84 6.78
C ILE A 295 14.00 -26.91 6.12
N VAL A 296 13.96 -28.13 6.66
CA VAL A 296 14.67 -29.28 6.09
C VAL A 296 13.68 -30.20 5.41
N PHE A 297 13.94 -30.50 4.13
CA PHE A 297 13.08 -31.33 3.31
C PHE A 297 13.40 -32.82 3.44
N GLY A 298 12.38 -33.64 3.25
CA GLY A 298 12.52 -35.09 3.06
C GLY A 298 13.12 -35.44 1.70
N PRO A 299 13.42 -36.73 1.46
CA PRO A 299 13.94 -37.18 0.17
C PRO A 299 13.01 -36.75 -0.99
N PRO A 300 13.57 -36.38 -2.15
CA PRO A 300 12.79 -35.99 -3.31
C PRO A 300 11.91 -37.15 -3.80
N LEU A 301 10.75 -36.82 -4.36
CA LEU A 301 9.82 -37.80 -4.92
C LEU A 301 10.24 -38.17 -6.35
N ASP A 302 9.97 -39.41 -6.78
CA ASP A 302 10.32 -39.88 -8.12
C ASP A 302 9.64 -39.01 -9.20
N GLY A 303 10.44 -38.25 -9.94
CA GLY A 303 9.98 -37.35 -11.01
C GLY A 303 9.92 -35.86 -10.65
N ASP A 304 10.29 -35.49 -9.42
CA ASP A 304 10.41 -34.09 -8.99
C ASP A 304 11.86 -33.59 -9.14
N ASP A 305 12.21 -33.17 -10.36
CA ASP A 305 13.58 -32.71 -10.71
C ASP A 305 13.96 -31.38 -10.02
N PHE A 306 12.98 -30.64 -9.47
CA PHE A 306 13.17 -29.30 -8.89
C PHE A 306 12.85 -29.22 -7.39
N GLY A 307 12.31 -30.28 -6.80
CA GLY A 307 12.00 -30.35 -5.37
C GLY A 307 10.77 -29.52 -4.95
N GLU A 308 9.91 -29.18 -5.91
CA GLU A 308 8.76 -28.27 -5.76
C GLU A 308 7.43 -28.99 -5.53
N ASP A 309 7.42 -30.33 -5.49
CA ASP A 309 6.18 -31.08 -5.32
C ASP A 309 5.51 -30.74 -3.96
N PRO A 310 4.25 -30.25 -3.96
CA PRO A 310 3.54 -29.86 -2.73
C PRO A 310 3.32 -31.03 -1.74
N SER A 311 3.42 -32.27 -2.20
CA SER A 311 3.31 -33.47 -1.37
C SER A 311 4.60 -33.85 -0.64
N ARG A 312 5.71 -33.16 -0.93
CA ARG A 312 7.01 -33.40 -0.30
C ARG A 312 6.98 -33.17 1.21
N GLN A 313 7.59 -34.07 1.96
CA GLN A 313 7.60 -34.02 3.43
C GLN A 313 8.60 -33.00 3.98
N ILE A 314 8.25 -32.39 5.11
CA ILE A 314 9.13 -31.52 5.90
C ILE A 314 9.62 -32.31 7.12
N VAL A 315 10.94 -32.45 7.24
CA VAL A 315 11.61 -33.22 8.30
C VAL A 315 11.78 -32.38 9.56
N SER A 316 12.11 -31.10 9.42
CA SER A 316 12.21 -30.17 10.54
C SER A 316 11.94 -28.75 10.12
N LEU A 317 11.43 -27.96 11.06
CA LEU A 317 11.12 -26.55 10.91
C LEU A 317 11.58 -25.83 12.17
N ASN A 318 12.59 -24.98 12.06
CA ASN A 318 13.27 -24.34 13.18
C ASN A 318 13.31 -22.83 13.00
N PHE A 319 13.12 -22.09 14.09
CA PHE A 319 13.25 -20.64 14.12
C PHE A 319 14.45 -20.24 14.99
N GLU A 320 15.28 -19.33 14.49
CA GLU A 320 16.44 -18.80 15.18
C GLU A 320 16.39 -17.27 15.28
N SER A 321 16.84 -16.75 16.42
CA SER A 321 16.97 -15.31 16.67
C SER A 321 18.38 -14.87 16.29
N LEU A 322 18.49 -13.89 15.41
CA LEU A 322 19.75 -13.29 14.98
C LEU A 322 19.97 -11.89 15.58
N LEU A 323 19.09 -11.44 16.47
CA LEU A 323 19.17 -10.14 17.11
C LEU A 323 20.18 -10.16 18.27
N ASP A 324 21.08 -9.18 18.27
CA ASP A 324 21.98 -8.93 19.40
C ASP A 324 21.22 -8.19 20.52
N GLU A 325 20.69 -8.93 21.50
CA GLU A 325 19.91 -8.38 22.61
C GLU A 325 20.65 -7.30 23.42
N GLU A 326 21.98 -7.31 23.47
CA GLU A 326 22.76 -6.31 24.21
C GLU A 326 22.85 -4.96 23.48
N LYS A 327 22.81 -4.99 22.14
CA LYS A 327 22.93 -3.79 21.29
C LYS A 327 21.60 -3.28 20.76
N ALA A 328 20.58 -4.14 20.71
CA ALA A 328 19.29 -3.82 20.13
C ALA A 328 18.50 -2.80 20.97
N PRO A 329 17.71 -1.92 20.33
CA PRO A 329 16.75 -1.08 21.03
C PRO A 329 15.75 -1.93 21.84
N PRO A 330 15.27 -1.47 23.01
CA PRO A 330 14.30 -2.20 23.81
C PRO A 330 12.99 -2.50 23.06
N SER A 331 12.59 -1.64 22.12
CA SER A 331 11.47 -1.86 21.20
C SER A 331 11.69 -3.12 20.35
N SER A 332 12.86 -3.25 19.72
CA SER A 332 13.20 -4.40 18.88
C SER A 332 13.28 -5.69 19.68
N SER A 333 13.89 -5.66 20.86
CA SER A 333 13.97 -6.83 21.75
C SER A 333 12.58 -7.30 22.20
N LEU A 334 11.66 -6.37 22.51
CA LEU A 334 10.27 -6.69 22.82
C LEU A 334 9.56 -7.36 21.64
N VAL A 335 9.66 -6.77 20.44
CA VAL A 335 9.03 -7.30 19.22
C VAL A 335 9.46 -8.75 18.99
N GLN A 336 10.76 -9.01 19.07
CA GLN A 336 11.29 -10.34 18.85
C GLN A 336 10.81 -11.33 19.92
N ARG A 337 10.83 -10.95 21.21
CA ARG A 337 10.33 -11.80 22.30
C ARG A 337 8.86 -12.17 22.13
N LEU A 338 8.02 -11.23 21.69
CA LEU A 338 6.61 -11.50 21.41
C LEU A 338 6.44 -12.49 20.24
N ILE A 339 7.25 -12.37 19.19
CA ILE A 339 7.20 -13.31 18.06
C ILE A 339 7.66 -14.70 18.49
N PHE A 340 8.73 -14.82 19.27
CA PHE A 340 9.17 -16.11 19.80
C PHE A 340 8.17 -16.70 20.79
N GLN A 341 7.48 -15.87 21.59
CA GLN A 341 6.38 -16.32 22.42
C GLN A 341 5.26 -16.95 21.58
N PHE A 342 4.91 -16.37 20.43
CA PHE A 342 3.98 -17.00 19.49
C PHE A 342 4.53 -18.31 18.95
N ILE A 343 5.76 -18.31 18.44
CA ILE A 343 6.40 -19.49 17.86
C ILE A 343 6.40 -20.66 18.85
N GLU A 344 6.78 -20.42 20.09
CA GLU A 344 6.80 -21.42 21.15
C GLU A 344 5.39 -21.87 21.55
N SER A 345 4.41 -20.96 21.58
CA SER A 345 3.02 -21.29 21.92
C SER A 345 2.35 -22.22 20.90
N GLN A 346 2.82 -22.24 19.65
CA GLN A 346 2.26 -23.08 18.61
C GLN A 346 2.67 -24.55 18.73
N GLY A 347 3.61 -24.89 19.62
CA GLY A 347 4.04 -26.28 19.87
C GLY A 347 4.91 -26.84 18.74
N CYS A 348 4.68 -28.10 18.35
CA CYS A 348 5.48 -28.75 17.31
C CYS A 348 5.06 -28.30 15.91
N TRP A 349 5.79 -27.35 15.33
CA TRP A 349 5.57 -26.85 13.97
C TRP A 349 5.61 -27.94 12.89
N GLN A 350 6.37 -29.01 13.11
CA GLN A 350 6.42 -30.17 12.23
C GLN A 350 5.05 -30.87 12.09
N GLU A 351 4.24 -30.91 13.14
CA GLU A 351 2.90 -31.51 13.09
C GLU A 351 1.92 -30.63 12.31
N LYS A 352 2.13 -29.31 12.35
CA LYS A 352 1.33 -28.32 11.61
C LYS A 352 1.73 -28.19 10.14
N CYS A 353 2.99 -28.48 9.84
CA CYS A 353 3.56 -28.40 8.51
C CYS A 353 4.23 -29.74 8.12
N PRO A 354 3.45 -30.82 7.94
CA PRO A 354 4.03 -32.11 7.60
C PRO A 354 4.55 -32.16 6.15
N THR A 355 4.01 -31.33 5.26
CA THR A 355 4.35 -31.28 3.84
C THR A 355 4.46 -29.84 3.32
N LEU A 356 5.14 -29.67 2.18
CA LEU A 356 5.30 -28.38 1.49
C LEU A 356 3.98 -27.67 1.21
N TYR A 357 2.89 -28.40 0.98
CA TYR A 357 1.55 -27.84 0.78
C TYR A 357 1.10 -26.89 1.91
N TYR A 358 1.50 -27.17 3.17
CA TYR A 358 1.12 -26.36 4.33
C TYR A 358 2.07 -25.19 4.59
N LEU A 359 3.20 -25.12 3.89
CA LEU A 359 4.22 -24.11 4.10
C LEU A 359 3.69 -22.67 3.87
N PRO A 360 2.94 -22.38 2.79
CA PRO A 360 2.40 -21.04 2.58
C PRO A 360 1.52 -20.55 3.73
N GLN A 361 0.76 -21.47 4.37
CA GLN A 361 -0.08 -21.13 5.51
C GLN A 361 0.75 -20.79 6.75
N VAL A 362 1.79 -21.58 7.05
CA VAL A 362 2.71 -21.28 8.15
C VAL A 362 3.41 -19.95 7.96
N LEU A 363 3.93 -19.69 6.75
CA LEU A 363 4.56 -18.43 6.41
C LEU A 363 3.59 -17.26 6.56
N HIS A 364 2.32 -17.43 6.18
CA HIS A 364 1.28 -16.41 6.36
C HIS A 364 1.00 -16.14 7.84
N ASP A 365 0.80 -17.18 8.64
CA ASP A 365 0.48 -17.05 10.07
C ASP A 365 1.61 -16.34 10.84
N VAL A 366 2.86 -16.71 10.56
CA VAL A 366 4.04 -16.06 11.14
C VAL A 366 4.16 -14.62 10.65
N SER A 367 3.97 -14.37 9.35
CA SER A 367 4.00 -13.01 8.78
C SER A 367 2.99 -12.09 9.46
N LEU A 368 1.78 -12.57 9.74
CA LEU A 368 0.74 -11.78 10.37
C LEU A 368 1.15 -11.31 11.79
N VAL A 369 1.74 -12.21 12.56
CA VAL A 369 2.24 -11.89 13.91
C VAL A 369 3.43 -10.96 13.85
N VAL A 370 4.38 -11.24 12.95
CA VAL A 370 5.56 -10.40 12.70
C VAL A 370 5.15 -8.96 12.36
N SER A 371 4.20 -8.79 11.43
CA SER A 371 3.71 -7.49 11.00
C SER A 371 3.07 -6.70 12.15
N ARG A 372 2.22 -7.36 12.96
CA ARG A 372 1.57 -6.74 14.13
C ARG A 372 2.58 -6.33 15.20
N CYS A 373 3.54 -7.19 15.49
CA CYS A 373 4.58 -6.90 16.48
C CYS A 373 5.51 -5.78 15.97
N LYS A 374 5.85 -5.75 14.68
CA LYS A 374 6.61 -4.66 14.05
C LYS A 374 5.92 -3.31 14.27
N ILE A 375 4.62 -3.22 14.00
CA ILE A 375 3.82 -2.00 14.22
C ILE A 375 3.88 -1.59 15.70
N LEU A 376 3.73 -2.54 16.63
CA LEU A 376 3.87 -2.27 18.06
C LEU A 376 5.26 -1.71 18.41
N GLY A 377 6.34 -2.26 17.85
CA GLY A 377 7.70 -1.72 18.01
C GLY A 377 7.79 -0.25 17.59
N GLU A 378 7.24 0.10 16.43
CA GLU A 378 7.16 1.48 15.95
C GLU A 378 6.30 2.37 16.88
N GLU A 379 5.26 1.83 17.50
CA GLU A 379 4.45 2.54 18.48
C GLU A 379 5.25 2.90 19.73
N ILE A 380 6.06 1.96 20.24
CA ILE A 380 6.94 2.20 21.39
C ILE A 380 7.97 3.28 21.07
N GLU A 381 8.67 3.19 19.93
CA GLU A 381 9.66 4.19 19.52
C GLU A 381 9.04 5.59 19.36
N PHE A 382 7.80 5.64 18.84
CA PHE A 382 7.05 6.89 18.77
C PHE A 382 6.75 7.46 20.16
N LEU A 383 6.34 6.62 21.11
CA LEU A 383 6.04 7.07 22.47
C LEU A 383 7.30 7.50 23.23
N GLU A 384 8.41 6.82 23.04
CA GLU A 384 9.71 7.25 23.59
C GLU A 384 10.12 8.62 23.05
N ARG A 385 9.91 8.87 21.74
CA ARG A 385 10.33 10.11 21.09
C ARG A 385 9.36 11.28 21.25
N TRP A 386 8.06 11.00 21.27
CA TRP A 386 6.98 12.01 21.21
C TRP A 386 6.01 11.96 22.40
N GLY A 387 6.22 11.05 23.35
CA GLY A 387 5.38 10.86 24.53
C GLY A 387 5.13 12.15 25.32
N GLY A 388 6.13 13.05 25.37
CA GLY A 388 5.98 14.33 26.07
C GLY A 388 4.78 15.17 25.61
N LYS A 389 4.34 15.04 24.35
CA LYS A 389 3.11 15.71 23.85
C LYS A 389 1.83 15.21 24.52
N PHE A 390 1.87 14.02 25.08
CA PHE A 390 0.76 13.34 25.73
C PHE A 390 0.87 13.33 27.25
N ASN A 391 1.74 14.17 27.83
CA ASN A 391 2.10 14.14 29.26
C ASN A 391 2.72 12.79 29.71
N LEU A 392 3.24 12.01 28.76
CA LEU A 392 4.01 10.80 29.02
C LEU A 392 5.48 11.20 29.21
N LEU A 393 5.97 11.08 30.45
CA LEU A 393 7.33 11.45 30.82
C LEU A 393 8.36 10.39 30.44
N LYS A 394 7.99 9.12 30.56
CA LYS A 394 8.90 8.00 30.36
C LYS A 394 8.14 6.77 29.85
N THR A 395 8.76 6.10 28.89
CA THR A 395 8.41 4.76 28.44
C THR A 395 9.56 3.85 28.82
N GLU A 396 9.29 2.74 29.48
CA GLU A 396 10.26 1.68 29.74
C GLU A 396 9.70 0.35 29.26
N VAL A 397 10.57 -0.48 28.72
CA VAL A 397 10.25 -1.84 28.30
C VAL A 397 11.03 -2.78 29.21
N ASP A 398 10.30 -3.67 29.87
CA ASP A 398 10.82 -4.67 30.81
C ASP A 398 10.27 -6.02 30.40
N ASP A 399 11.06 -6.76 29.62
CA ASP A 399 10.65 -8.00 28.97
C ASP A 399 9.40 -7.82 28.10
N THR A 400 8.27 -8.45 28.44
CA THR A 400 6.98 -8.32 27.73
C THR A 400 6.10 -7.21 28.31
N LYS A 401 6.59 -6.44 29.29
CA LYS A 401 5.85 -5.40 29.97
C LYS A 401 6.30 -4.02 29.54
N VAL A 402 5.34 -3.15 29.23
CA VAL A 402 5.60 -1.74 28.90
C VAL A 402 5.09 -0.87 30.02
N LYS A 403 6.00 -0.10 30.62
CA LYS A 403 5.71 0.87 31.69
C LYS A 403 5.65 2.27 31.10
N LEU A 404 4.54 2.95 31.35
CA LEU A 404 4.23 4.29 30.85
C LEU A 404 4.01 5.22 32.04
N LEU A 405 4.96 6.13 32.28
CA LEU A 405 4.89 7.10 33.37
C LEU A 405 4.24 8.40 32.90
N PHE A 406 3.00 8.65 33.33
CA PHE A 406 2.28 9.88 33.06
C PHE A 406 2.46 10.90 34.18
N SER A 407 2.57 12.17 33.81
CA SER A 407 2.61 13.28 34.77
C SER A 407 2.07 14.56 34.16
N ALA A 408 1.02 15.10 34.75
CA ALA A 408 0.44 16.38 34.37
C ALA A 408 0.17 17.22 35.63
N SER A 409 0.88 18.34 35.77
CA SER A 409 0.67 19.27 36.88
C SER A 409 -0.71 19.93 36.82
N ALA A 410 -1.20 20.24 35.62
CA ALA A 410 -2.52 20.85 35.40
C ALA A 410 -3.67 19.97 35.89
N ALA A 411 -3.56 18.65 35.73
CA ALA A 411 -4.54 17.69 36.23
C ALA A 411 -4.21 17.19 37.66
N PHE A 412 -3.15 17.72 38.28
CA PHE A 412 -2.59 17.24 39.55
C PHE A 412 -2.47 15.72 39.62
N ALA A 413 -1.93 15.12 38.55
CA ALA A 413 -1.89 13.67 38.38
C ALA A 413 -0.49 13.18 38.02
N LYS A 414 -0.07 12.09 38.66
CA LYS A 414 1.12 11.32 38.32
C LYS A 414 0.89 9.85 38.64
N PHE A 415 1.01 9.00 37.64
CA PHE A 415 0.82 7.56 37.79
C PHE A 415 1.63 6.80 36.74
N GLU A 416 1.97 5.56 37.04
CA GLU A 416 2.62 4.65 36.12
C GLU A 416 1.64 3.56 35.70
N LEU A 417 1.49 3.38 34.40
CA LEU A 417 0.67 2.32 33.80
C LEU A 417 1.60 1.23 33.29
N THR A 418 1.48 0.02 33.81
CA THR A 418 2.18 -1.14 33.27
C THR A 418 1.22 -1.98 32.44
N LEU A 419 1.56 -2.23 31.19
CA LEU A 419 0.81 -3.06 30.25
C LEU A 419 1.59 -4.35 30.00
N SER A 420 0.94 -5.50 30.15
CA SER A 420 1.53 -6.79 29.77
C SER A 420 1.14 -7.09 28.33
N LEU A 421 2.12 -7.22 27.44
CA LEU A 421 1.90 -7.48 26.02
C LEU A 421 2.02 -8.97 25.73
N SER A 422 1.32 -9.42 24.70
CA SER A 422 1.44 -10.77 24.14
C SER A 422 1.50 -10.70 22.62
N ALA A 423 1.89 -11.79 21.99
CA ALA A 423 1.95 -11.89 20.52
C ALA A 423 0.60 -11.68 19.83
N ASP A 424 -0.51 -11.86 20.56
CA ASP A 424 -1.86 -11.63 20.06
C ASP A 424 -2.23 -10.14 20.00
N TYR A 425 -1.32 -9.24 20.36
CA TYR A 425 -1.53 -7.80 20.23
C TYR A 425 -1.84 -7.40 18.77
N PRO A 426 -2.79 -6.48 18.52
CA PRO A 426 -3.67 -5.79 19.47
C PRO A 426 -4.99 -6.55 19.76
N SER A 427 -5.16 -7.76 19.24
CA SER A 427 -6.41 -8.52 19.25
C SER A 427 -6.82 -9.07 20.62
N ALA A 428 -5.86 -9.33 21.52
CA ALA A 428 -6.15 -9.79 22.87
C ALA A 428 -6.41 -8.65 23.86
N SER A 429 -7.15 -8.95 24.94
CA SER A 429 -7.31 -8.04 26.07
C SER A 429 -5.95 -7.76 26.70
N LEU A 430 -5.61 -6.49 26.92
CA LEU A 430 -4.35 -6.09 27.54
C LEU A 430 -4.45 -6.09 29.08
N PRO A 431 -3.79 -7.03 29.78
CA PRO A 431 -3.69 -6.98 31.23
C PRO A 431 -2.86 -5.76 31.63
N PHE A 432 -3.34 -5.00 32.61
CA PHE A 432 -2.68 -3.79 33.05
C PHE A 432 -2.72 -3.64 34.57
N THR A 433 -1.78 -2.86 35.10
CA THR A 433 -1.73 -2.45 36.50
C THR A 433 -1.39 -0.97 36.59
N VAL A 434 -2.02 -0.25 37.52
CA VAL A 434 -1.80 1.19 37.70
C VAL A 434 -1.13 1.46 39.05
N GLN A 435 0.07 2.03 39.02
CA GLN A 435 0.74 2.52 40.22
C GLN A 435 0.56 4.03 40.35
N LYS A 436 -0.37 4.41 41.23
CA LYS A 436 -0.69 5.80 41.52
C LYS A 436 0.40 6.45 42.39
N GLN A 437 0.88 7.64 42.00
CA GLN A 437 1.81 8.45 42.80
C GLN A 437 1.15 9.74 43.31
N ILE A 438 0.41 10.45 42.46
CA ILE A 438 -0.26 11.74 42.75
C ILE A 438 -1.61 11.78 42.00
N GLY A 439 -2.64 12.40 42.59
CA GLY A 439 -3.95 12.60 41.96
C GLY A 439 -5.00 11.59 42.41
N ASN A 440 -6.04 11.35 41.61
CA ASN A 440 -7.09 10.36 41.89
C ASN A 440 -7.25 9.26 40.85
N ILE A 441 -6.53 9.34 39.72
CA ILE A 441 -6.60 8.37 38.63
C ILE A 441 -6.08 7.01 39.11
N GLY A 442 -6.92 5.98 38.98
CA GLY A 442 -6.64 4.59 39.35
C GLY A 442 -7.03 3.61 38.24
N GLU A 443 -7.27 2.36 38.62
CA GLU A 443 -7.56 1.28 37.66
C GLU A 443 -8.93 1.45 36.98
N GLU A 444 -9.93 1.99 37.66
CA GLU A 444 -11.28 2.16 37.12
C GLU A 444 -11.29 3.14 35.93
N GLU A 445 -10.64 4.30 36.07
CA GLU A 445 -10.58 5.29 35.00
C GLU A 445 -9.77 4.79 33.79
N ILE A 446 -8.68 4.06 34.04
CA ILE A 446 -7.85 3.49 32.98
C ILE A 446 -8.58 2.33 32.28
N SER A 447 -9.30 1.49 33.03
CA SER A 447 -10.14 0.42 32.48
C SER A 447 -11.22 0.98 31.53
N ALA A 448 -11.85 2.09 31.92
CA ALA A 448 -12.84 2.76 31.09
C ALA A 448 -12.23 3.27 29.78
N VAL A 449 -11.01 3.83 29.82
CA VAL A 449 -10.29 4.26 28.61
C VAL A 449 -9.95 3.06 27.72
N LEU A 450 -9.34 2.01 28.27
CA LEU A 450 -8.96 0.81 27.51
C LEU A 450 -10.17 0.17 26.81
N SER A 451 -11.30 0.08 27.52
CA SER A 451 -12.55 -0.47 26.99
C SER A 451 -13.19 0.39 25.88
N SER A 452 -12.89 1.69 25.86
CA SER A 452 -13.41 2.63 24.85
C SER A 452 -12.62 2.63 23.55
N VAL A 453 -11.37 2.14 23.55
CA VAL A 453 -10.52 2.15 22.36
C VAL A 453 -10.85 0.92 21.50
N PRO A 454 -11.23 1.10 20.22
CA PRO A 454 -11.40 -0.03 19.33
C PRO A 454 -10.07 -0.73 19.04
N ILE A 455 -10.05 -2.05 19.17
CA ILE A 455 -8.91 -2.88 18.78
C ILE A 455 -8.55 -2.62 17.31
N GLY A 456 -7.27 -2.51 16.99
CA GLY A 456 -6.78 -2.33 15.62
C GLY A 456 -5.51 -1.51 15.54
N TYR A 457 -5.17 -1.02 14.35
CA TYR A 457 -3.94 -0.29 14.08
C TYR A 457 -3.69 0.87 15.06
N HIS A 458 -2.44 1.06 15.50
CA HIS A 458 -2.09 2.13 16.44
C HIS A 458 -2.80 2.06 17.80
N TYR A 459 -3.06 0.84 18.30
CA TYR A 459 -3.87 0.64 19.50
C TYR A 459 -3.25 1.32 20.73
N LEU A 460 -1.95 1.15 20.97
CA LEU A 460 -1.26 1.72 22.12
C LEU A 460 -1.17 3.25 22.01
N ARG A 461 -0.87 3.77 20.82
CA ARG A 461 -0.89 5.22 20.57
C ARG A 461 -2.27 5.84 20.81
N ARG A 462 -3.35 5.15 20.42
CA ARG A 462 -4.73 5.60 20.64
C ARG A 462 -5.10 5.57 22.11
N ILE A 463 -4.70 4.54 22.86
CA ILE A 463 -4.85 4.49 24.32
C ILE A 463 -4.16 5.69 24.97
N VAL A 464 -2.88 5.92 24.68
CA VAL A 464 -2.11 7.04 25.24
C VAL A 464 -2.75 8.39 24.90
N SER A 465 -3.25 8.55 23.68
CA SER A 465 -3.94 9.77 23.23
C SER A 465 -5.23 10.02 24.01
N LEU A 466 -6.03 8.98 24.25
CA LEU A 466 -7.27 9.08 25.02
C LEU A 466 -7.01 9.28 26.53
N ILE A 467 -5.99 8.65 27.10
CA ILE A 467 -5.55 8.94 28.48
C ILE A 467 -5.18 10.42 28.59
N HIS A 468 -4.42 10.94 27.64
CA HIS A 468 -4.06 12.34 27.62
C HIS A 468 -5.30 13.25 27.57
N GLN A 469 -6.21 13.00 26.63
CA GLN A 469 -7.40 13.83 26.41
C GLN A 469 -8.40 13.77 27.56
N ASN A 470 -8.70 12.57 28.07
CA ASN A 470 -9.79 12.37 29.02
C ASN A 470 -9.35 12.56 30.47
N LEU A 471 -8.10 12.22 30.79
CA LEU A 471 -7.64 12.14 32.18
C LEU A 471 -6.59 13.21 32.54
N LEU A 472 -5.85 13.73 31.56
CA LEU A 472 -4.71 14.62 31.82
C LEU A 472 -4.86 16.05 31.28
N GLN A 473 -5.86 16.30 30.42
CA GLN A 473 -6.26 17.66 30.08
C GLN A 473 -7.17 18.22 31.17
N ALA A 474 -6.97 19.49 31.52
CA ALA A 474 -7.81 20.16 32.50
C ALA A 474 -9.27 20.19 32.00
N PRO A 475 -10.27 20.03 32.89
CA PRO A 475 -11.66 20.26 32.53
C PRO A 475 -11.77 21.70 32.01
N ARG A 476 -12.42 21.86 30.86
CA ARG A 476 -12.73 23.18 30.28
C ARG A 476 -13.66 23.99 31.19
#